data_AF-A0A3A8EY97-F1
#
_entry.id   AF-A0A3A8EY97-F1
#
_cell.length_a   1.000
_cell.length_b   1.000
_cell.length_c   1.000
_cell.angle_alpha   90.00
_cell.angle_beta   90.00
_cell.angle_gamma   90.00
#
_symmetry.space_group_name_H-M   'P 1'
#
loop_
_entity.id
_entity.type
_entity.pdbx_description
1 polymer ?
#
loop_
_entity_poly.entity_id
_entity_poly.type
_entity_poly.pdbx_seq_one_letter_code
_entity_poly.pdbx_strand_id
1 'polypeptide(L)'
;MTQYSNKSILKALFSAPIFIQVLLTILFITLNHEFSMQSILTVCGINLIIYMLYCVIVIPIAYAISVLLARQYWLNFFTIMLGSVLMWLIVTIIGYLVFIGSLPNSISEWVSTWYFHVIVVFVSCCYWGMLHFFRNDSVA
;
A
#
# COMPACT_ATOMS: atom_id res chain seq x y z
N MET A 1 -6.69 26.30 -7.29
CA MET A 1 -6.24 25.76 -5.99
C MET A 1 -6.27 24.24 -6.10
N THR A 2 -5.34 23.53 -5.47
CA THR A 2 -5.33 22.05 -5.44
C THR A 2 -5.89 21.59 -4.09
N GLN A 3 -6.61 20.47 -4.07
CA GLN A 3 -7.26 19.97 -2.84
C GLN A 3 -6.25 19.65 -1.73
N TYR A 4 -5.06 19.18 -2.11
CA TYR A 4 -3.95 18.84 -1.21
C TYR A 4 -2.63 19.38 -1.76
N SER A 5 -1.65 19.61 -0.88
CA SER A 5 -0.28 19.94 -1.28
C SER A 5 0.45 18.70 -1.79
N ASN A 6 1.35 18.87 -2.77
CA ASN A 6 2.18 17.78 -3.28
C ASN A 6 3.01 17.12 -2.16
N LYS A 7 3.48 17.90 -1.18
CA LYS A 7 4.25 17.43 -0.03
C LYS A 7 3.39 16.53 0.88
N SER A 8 2.13 16.91 1.12
CA SER A 8 1.19 16.13 1.95
C SER A 8 0.84 14.80 1.27
N ILE A 9 0.60 14.82 -0.04
CA ILE A 9 0.34 13.61 -0.85
C ILE A 9 1.51 12.63 -0.75
N LEU A 10 2.73 13.13 -0.97
CA LEU A 10 3.94 12.31 -0.94
C LEU A 10 4.19 11.71 0.45
N LYS A 11 4.11 12.52 1.51
CA LYS A 11 4.27 12.06 2.90
C LYS A 11 3.26 10.98 3.26
N ALA A 12 1.99 11.17 2.89
CA ALA A 12 0.93 10.20 3.13
C ALA A 12 1.19 8.88 2.39
N LEU A 13 1.67 8.92 1.14
CA LEU A 13 1.98 7.71 0.35
C LEU A 13 3.10 6.86 0.95
N PHE A 14 4.15 7.49 1.46
CA PHE A 14 5.25 6.80 2.14
C PHE A 14 4.82 6.15 3.45
N SER A 15 3.91 6.79 4.18
CA SER A 15 3.50 6.34 5.50
C SER A 15 2.38 5.30 5.48
N ALA A 16 1.57 5.26 4.42
CA ALA A 16 0.42 4.37 4.29
C ALA A 16 0.70 2.88 4.59
N PRO A 17 1.76 2.24 4.06
CA PRO A 17 2.02 0.82 4.33
C PRO A 17 2.70 0.54 5.68
N ILE A 18 3.27 1.55 6.34
CA ILE A 18 4.10 1.35 7.54
C ILE A 18 3.29 0.74 8.68
N PHE A 19 2.08 1.24 8.92
CA PHE A 19 1.22 0.76 9.99
C PHE A 19 0.87 -0.72 9.83
N ILE A 20 0.47 -1.13 8.62
CA ILE A 20 0.10 -2.53 8.36
C ILE A 20 1.33 -3.44 8.38
N GLN A 21 2.50 -2.98 7.92
CA GLN A 21 3.74 -3.75 7.97
C GLN A 21 4.19 -4.03 9.40
N VAL A 22 4.15 -3.02 10.28
CA VAL A 22 4.47 -3.19 11.69
C VAL A 22 3.48 -4.15 12.35
N LEU A 23 2.18 -3.98 12.10
CA LEU A 23 1.15 -4.86 12.65
C LEU A 23 1.34 -6.32 12.22
N LEU A 24 1.56 -6.56 10.92
CA LEU A 24 1.79 -7.90 10.37
C LEU A 24 3.08 -8.51 10.91
N THR A 25 4.14 -7.71 11.09
CA THR A 25 5.39 -8.17 11.70
C THR A 25 5.19 -8.65 13.13
N ILE A 26 4.49 -7.86 13.95
CA ILE A 26 4.18 -8.20 15.34
C ILE A 26 3.33 -9.46 15.40
N LEU A 27 2.27 -9.55 14.58
CA LEU A 27 1.39 -10.71 14.51
C LEU A 27 2.14 -11.97 14.07
N PHE A 28 3.01 -11.87 13.07
CA PHE A 28 3.79 -13.00 12.59
C PHE A 28 4.71 -13.55 13.68
N ILE A 29 5.42 -12.68 14.41
CA ILE A 29 6.31 -13.10 15.50
C ILE A 29 5.52 -13.72 16.65
N THR A 30 4.41 -13.10 17.07
CA THR A 30 3.61 -13.59 18.20
C THR A 30 2.89 -14.90 17.92
N LEU A 31 2.26 -15.05 16.75
CA LEU A 31 1.54 -16.28 16.40
C LEU A 31 2.47 -17.49 16.21
N ASN A 32 3.66 -17.26 15.67
CA ASN A 32 4.64 -18.33 15.46
C ASN A 32 5.55 -18.56 16.68
N HIS A 33 5.42 -17.77 17.76
CA HIS A 33 6.29 -17.80 18.94
C HIS A 33 7.80 -17.65 18.59
N GLU A 34 8.09 -16.96 17.48
CA GLU A 34 9.43 -16.81 16.91
C GLU A 34 10.15 -15.59 17.50
N PHE A 35 10.45 -15.64 18.79
CA PHE A 35 11.10 -14.53 19.52
C PHE A 35 12.63 -14.56 19.45
N SER A 36 13.21 -15.42 18.61
CA SER A 36 14.66 -15.45 18.42
C SER A 36 15.13 -14.16 17.75
N MET A 37 16.29 -13.63 18.18
CA MET A 37 16.86 -12.42 17.59
C MET A 37 17.09 -12.57 16.08
N GLN A 38 17.46 -13.77 15.63
CA GLN A 38 17.63 -14.08 14.22
C GLN A 38 16.29 -14.00 13.46
N SER A 39 15.23 -14.63 13.97
CA SER A 39 13.90 -14.62 13.36
C SER A 39 13.36 -13.18 13.25
N ILE A 40 13.50 -12.38 14.31
CA ILE A 40 13.09 -10.96 14.31
C ILE A 40 13.86 -10.18 13.24
N LEU A 41 15.18 -10.35 13.17
CA LEU A 41 16.01 -9.65 12.18
C LEU A 41 15.63 -10.04 10.74
N THR A 42 15.38 -11.33 10.50
CA THR A 42 14.95 -11.83 9.19
C THR A 42 13.60 -11.25 8.77
N VAL A 43 12.60 -11.25 9.66
CA VAL A 43 11.27 -10.70 9.38
C VAL A 43 11.33 -9.19 9.13
N CYS A 44 12.10 -8.46 9.94
CA CYS A 44 12.34 -7.03 9.71
C CYS A 44 13.04 -6.78 8.37
N GLY A 45 14.05 -7.58 8.01
CA GLY A 45 14.75 -7.48 6.74
C GLY A 45 13.82 -7.70 5.54
N ILE A 46 12.98 -8.73 5.58
CA ILE A 46 11.97 -8.99 4.54
C ILE A 46 10.98 -7.84 4.43
N ASN A 47 10.46 -7.32 5.55
CA ASN A 47 9.54 -6.18 5.53
C ASN A 47 10.18 -4.91 4.94
N LEU A 48 11.46 -4.67 5.25
CA LEU A 48 12.20 -3.56 4.69
C LEU A 48 12.37 -3.71 3.16
N ILE A 49 12.66 -4.91 2.67
CA ILE A 49 12.73 -5.19 1.22
C ILE A 49 11.37 -4.93 0.55
N ILE A 50 10.27 -5.40 1.16
CA ILE A 50 8.92 -5.17 0.65
C ILE A 50 8.60 -3.67 0.61
N TYR A 51 8.98 -2.92 1.65
CA TYR A 51 8.81 -1.47 1.70
C TYR A 51 9.63 -0.76 0.61
N MET A 52 10.87 -1.18 0.37
CA MET A 52 11.71 -0.63 -0.69
C MET A 52 11.12 -0.88 -2.09
N LEU A 53 10.59 -2.08 -2.33
CA LEU A 53 9.87 -2.41 -3.58
C LEU A 53 8.63 -1.53 -3.77
N TYR A 54 7.84 -1.34 -2.70
CA TYR A 54 6.71 -0.42 -2.72
C TYR A 54 7.15 1.01 -3.08
N CYS A 55 8.24 1.50 -2.50
CA CYS A 55 8.78 2.83 -2.76
C CYS A 55 9.22 3.03 -4.22
N VAL A 56 9.78 2.01 -4.86
CA VAL A 56 10.27 2.11 -6.24
C VAL A 56 9.16 1.93 -7.26
N ILE A 57 8.20 1.04 -7.01
CA ILE A 57 7.19 0.64 -7.99
C ILE A 57 5.88 1.41 -7.78
N VAL A 58 5.35 1.36 -6.56
CA VAL A 58 3.98 1.83 -6.28
C VAL A 58 3.95 3.34 -6.09
N ILE A 59 4.89 3.92 -5.34
CA ILE A 59 4.89 5.36 -5.02
C ILE A 59 4.90 6.24 -6.27
N PRO A 60 5.77 6.04 -7.29
CA PRO A 60 5.80 6.95 -8.45
C PRO A 60 4.46 6.99 -9.20
N ILE A 61 3.84 5.81 -9.38
CA ILE A 61 2.57 5.68 -10.09
C ILE A 61 1.44 6.27 -9.25
N ALA A 62 1.36 5.89 -7.98
CA ALA A 62 0.33 6.37 -7.07
C ALA A 62 0.42 7.89 -6.84
N TYR A 63 1.63 8.45 -6.78
CA TYR A 63 1.87 9.88 -6.67
C TYR A 63 1.36 10.64 -7.91
N ALA A 64 1.71 10.18 -9.11
CA ALA A 64 1.25 10.80 -10.35
C ALA A 64 -0.28 10.83 -10.45
N ILE A 65 -0.94 9.71 -10.14
CA ILE A 65 -2.40 9.60 -10.12
C ILE A 65 -2.99 10.53 -9.04
N SER A 66 -2.44 10.50 -7.83
CA SER A 66 -2.97 11.29 -6.71
C SER A 66 -2.85 12.79 -6.95
N VAL A 67 -1.76 13.26 -7.55
CA VAL A 67 -1.60 14.67 -7.94
C VAL A 67 -2.61 15.08 -9.02
N LEU A 68 -2.84 14.22 -10.01
CA LEU A 68 -3.83 14.47 -11.06
C LEU A 68 -5.24 14.57 -10.49
N LEU A 69 -5.63 13.64 -9.61
CA LEU A 69 -6.92 13.66 -8.93
C LEU A 69 -7.07 14.86 -7.98
N ALA A 70 -6.01 15.23 -7.26
CA ALA A 70 -6.02 16.38 -6.34
C ALA A 70 -6.21 17.71 -7.09
N ARG A 71 -5.76 17.80 -8.34
CA ARG A 71 -6.00 18.96 -9.21
C ARG A 71 -7.45 19.08 -9.66
N GLN A 72 -8.17 17.96 -9.76
CA GLN A 72 -9.59 17.90 -10.11
C GLN A 72 -10.51 17.92 -8.88
N TYR A 73 -9.97 18.04 -7.66
CA TYR A 73 -10.71 17.92 -6.39
C TYR A 73 -11.42 16.56 -6.21
N TRP A 74 -10.89 15.53 -6.85
CA TRP A 74 -11.45 14.19 -6.85
C TRP A 74 -10.65 13.23 -5.97
N LEU A 75 -9.63 13.71 -5.24
CA LEU A 75 -8.83 12.86 -4.36
C LEU A 75 -9.61 12.58 -3.06
N ASN A 76 -10.55 11.64 -3.15
CA ASN A 76 -11.44 11.24 -2.08
C ASN A 76 -11.17 9.78 -1.65
N PHE A 77 -11.79 9.35 -0.56
CA PHE A 77 -11.63 7.98 -0.05
C PHE A 77 -11.94 6.91 -1.11
N PHE A 78 -13.04 7.07 -1.86
CA PHE A 78 -13.44 6.12 -2.89
C PHE A 78 -12.43 6.01 -4.04
N THR A 79 -11.91 7.15 -4.52
CA THR A 79 -10.93 7.14 -5.61
C THR A 79 -9.59 6.58 -5.17
N ILE A 80 -9.21 6.82 -3.91
CA ILE A 80 -8.03 6.21 -3.29
C ILE A 80 -8.19 4.69 -3.26
N MET A 81 -9.32 4.21 -2.73
CA MET A 81 -9.58 2.78 -2.59
C MET A 81 -9.63 2.08 -3.96
N LEU A 82 -10.32 2.67 -4.93
CA LEU A 82 -10.41 2.15 -6.29
C LEU A 82 -9.02 2.15 -6.97
N GLY A 83 -8.24 3.22 -6.78
CA GLY A 83 -6.86 3.30 -7.27
C GLY A 83 -5.94 2.24 -6.65
N SER A 84 -6.06 1.99 -5.34
CA SER A 84 -5.28 0.95 -4.65
C SER A 84 -5.64 -0.45 -5.14
N VAL A 85 -6.93 -0.75 -5.36
CA VAL A 85 -7.38 -2.03 -5.91
C VAL A 85 -6.89 -2.21 -7.36
N LEU A 86 -6.97 -1.18 -8.19
CA LEU A 86 -6.42 -1.22 -9.55
C LEU A 86 -4.92 -1.46 -9.56
N MET A 87 -4.17 -0.77 -8.70
CA MET A 87 -2.73 -0.99 -8.58
C MET A 87 -2.40 -2.40 -8.13
N TRP A 88 -3.17 -2.95 -7.18
CA TRP A 88 -3.02 -4.32 -6.74
C TRP A 88 -3.28 -5.33 -7.89
N LEU A 89 -4.34 -5.11 -8.67
CA LEU A 89 -4.63 -5.94 -9.84
C LEU A 89 -3.49 -5.93 -10.85
N ILE A 90 -2.96 -4.74 -11.17
CA ILE A 90 -1.84 -4.60 -12.12
C ILE A 90 -0.61 -5.35 -11.60
N VAL A 91 -0.22 -5.13 -10.33
CA VAL A 91 0.93 -5.81 -9.73
C VAL A 91 0.74 -7.33 -9.71
N THR A 92 -0.47 -7.80 -9.42
CA THR A 92 -0.80 -9.23 -9.41
C THR A 92 -0.70 -9.83 -10.81
N ILE A 93 -1.27 -9.17 -11.84
CA ILE A 93 -1.16 -9.61 -13.24
C ILE A 93 0.30 -9.72 -13.65
N ILE A 94 1.10 -8.69 -13.38
CA ILE A 94 2.53 -8.68 -13.70
C ILE A 94 3.25 -9.80 -12.95
N GLY A 95 2.97 -9.97 -11.66
CA GLY A 95 3.54 -11.05 -10.85
C GLY A 95 3.25 -12.43 -11.45
N TYR A 96 2.00 -12.72 -11.80
CA TYR A 96 1.62 -13.98 -12.43
C TYR A 96 2.33 -14.21 -13.78
N LEU A 97 2.38 -13.19 -14.63
CA LEU A 97 3.07 -13.28 -15.92
C LEU A 97 4.59 -13.50 -15.77
N VAL A 98 5.22 -12.84 -14.80
CA VAL A 98 6.67 -12.93 -14.59
C VAL A 98 7.08 -14.24 -13.91
N PHE A 99 6.33 -14.68 -12.89
CA PHE A 99 6.71 -15.83 -12.07
C PHE A 99 6.13 -17.16 -12.57
N ILE A 100 4.91 -17.15 -13.12
CA ILE A 100 4.18 -18.36 -13.55
C ILE A 100 4.14 -18.47 -15.08
N GLY A 101 4.39 -17.38 -15.81
CA GLY A 101 4.36 -17.36 -17.27
C GLY A 101 2.95 -17.45 -17.87
N SER A 102 1.92 -17.39 -17.03
CA SER A 102 0.51 -17.47 -17.43
C SER A 102 -0.39 -16.70 -16.47
N LEU A 103 -1.56 -16.30 -16.98
CA LEU A 103 -2.60 -15.66 -16.16
C LEU A 103 -3.34 -16.71 -15.32
N PRO A 104 -3.92 -16.34 -14.17
CA PRO A 104 -4.72 -17.27 -13.38
C PRO A 104 -5.88 -17.80 -14.23
N ASN A 105 -6.03 -19.13 -14.26
CA ASN A 105 -6.96 -19.80 -15.16
C ASN A 105 -8.42 -19.70 -14.67
N SER A 106 -8.64 -19.31 -13.42
CA SER A 106 -9.98 -19.22 -12.82
C SER A 106 -10.18 -17.98 -11.97
N ILE A 107 -11.41 -17.44 -11.98
CA ILE A 107 -11.83 -16.33 -11.09
C ILE A 107 -11.70 -16.73 -9.61
N SER A 108 -11.78 -18.02 -9.30
CA SER A 108 -11.64 -18.53 -7.93
C SER A 108 -10.24 -18.28 -7.33
N GLU A 109 -9.18 -18.34 -8.14
CA GLU A 109 -7.81 -18.04 -7.71
C GLU A 109 -7.62 -16.56 -7.36
N TRP A 110 -8.28 -15.69 -8.13
CA TRP A 110 -8.31 -14.25 -7.83
C TRP A 110 -8.99 -13.96 -6.50
N VAL A 111 -10.15 -14.57 -6.24
CA VAL A 111 -10.95 -14.32 -5.02
C VAL A 111 -10.35 -15.01 -3.78
N SER A 112 -9.64 -16.13 -3.97
CA SER A 112 -8.96 -16.85 -2.88
C SER A 112 -7.96 -15.98 -2.11
N THR A 113 -7.43 -14.94 -2.78
CA THR A 113 -6.55 -13.93 -2.17
C THR A 113 -7.28 -12.87 -1.33
N TRP A 114 -8.34 -13.24 -0.61
CA TRP A 114 -9.19 -12.32 0.14
C TRP A 114 -8.41 -11.48 1.17
N TYR A 115 -7.37 -12.05 1.78
CA TYR A 115 -6.54 -11.38 2.78
C TYR A 115 -5.76 -10.19 2.18
N PHE A 116 -5.32 -10.29 0.92
CA PHE A 116 -4.68 -9.17 0.23
C PHE A 116 -5.66 -8.03 -0.03
N HIS A 117 -6.92 -8.32 -0.33
CA HIS A 117 -7.96 -7.30 -0.50
C HIS A 117 -8.19 -6.53 0.81
N VAL A 118 -8.19 -7.22 1.96
CA VAL A 118 -8.29 -6.58 3.28
C VAL A 118 -7.08 -5.67 3.55
N ILE A 119 -5.86 -6.12 3.22
CA ILE A 119 -4.64 -5.31 3.35
C ILE A 119 -4.73 -4.06 2.48
N VAL A 120 -5.17 -4.20 1.22
CA VAL A 120 -5.34 -3.07 0.30
C VAL A 120 -6.32 -2.04 0.87
N VAL A 121 -7.49 -2.48 1.34
CA VAL A 121 -8.48 -1.61 1.98
C VAL A 121 -7.88 -0.88 3.18
N PHE A 122 -7.16 -1.60 4.04
CA PHE A 122 -6.53 -1.03 5.22
C PHE A 122 -5.48 0.02 4.85
N VAL A 123 -4.61 -0.27 3.88
CA VAL A 123 -3.61 0.69 3.36
C VAL A 123 -4.29 1.93 2.76
N SER A 124 -5.40 1.76 2.04
CA SER A 124 -6.20 2.88 1.53
C SER A 124 -6.76 3.75 2.67
N CYS A 125 -7.26 3.13 3.74
CA CYS A 125 -7.71 3.84 4.95
C CYS A 125 -6.55 4.60 5.60
N CYS A 126 -5.38 3.97 5.76
CA CYS A 126 -4.18 4.63 6.30
C CYS A 126 -3.76 5.81 5.44
N TYR A 127 -3.71 5.65 4.12
CA TYR A 127 -3.36 6.73 3.20
C TYR A 127 -4.32 7.92 3.33
N TRP A 128 -5.63 7.65 3.32
CA TRP A 128 -6.64 8.70 3.46
C TRP A 128 -6.56 9.41 4.81
N GLY A 129 -6.38 8.67 5.91
CA GLY A 129 -6.19 9.25 7.25
C GLY A 129 -4.95 10.14 7.34
N MET A 130 -3.82 9.68 6.79
CA MET A 130 -2.57 10.45 6.74
C MET A 130 -2.67 11.69 5.86
N LEU A 131 -3.45 11.62 4.78
CA LEU A 131 -3.69 12.75 3.90
C LEU A 131 -4.40 13.89 4.64
N HIS A 132 -5.36 13.57 5.51
CA HIS A 132 -6.02 14.57 6.37
C HIS A 132 -5.10 15.07 7.49
N PHE A 133 -4.30 14.19 8.07
CA PHE A 133 -3.33 14.57 9.10
C PHE A 133 -2.31 15.59 8.55
N PHE A 134 -1.65 15.28 7.43
CA PHE A 134 -0.69 16.17 6.79
C PHE A 134 -1.31 17.37 6.05
N ARG A 135 -2.64 17.41 5.89
CA ARG A 135 -3.33 18.61 5.41
C ARG A 135 -3.28 19.71 6.48
N ASN A 136 -3.50 19.35 7.74
CA ASN A 136 -3.51 20.32 8.85
C ASN A 136 -2.12 20.92 9.09
N ASP A 137 -1.06 20.15 8.88
CA ASP A 137 0.34 20.63 8.96
C ASP A 137 0.74 21.65 7.88
N SER A 138 -0.07 21.80 6.83
CA SER A 138 0.20 22.73 5.72
C SER A 138 -0.55 24.07 5.81
N VAL A 139 -1.40 24.22 6.84
CA VAL A 139 -2.19 25.43 7.13
C VAL A 139 -1.64 26.19 8.35
N ALA A 140 -0.69 25.60 9.08
CA ALA A 140 0.10 26.24 10.14
C ALA A 140 1.41 26.80 9.57
#